data_AF-A0A560FGB5-F1
#
_entry.id   AF-A0A560FGB5-F1
#
_cell.length_a   1.000
_cell.length_b   1.000
_cell.length_c   1.000
_cell.angle_alpha   90.00
_cell.angle_beta   90.00
_cell.angle_gamma   90.00
#
_symmetry.space_group_name_H-M   'P 1'
#
loop_
_entity.id
_entity.type
_entity.pdbx_description
1 polymer ?
#
loop_
_entity_poly.entity_id
_entity_poly.type
_entity_poly.pdbx_seq_one_letter_code
_entity_poly.pdbx_strand_id
1 'polypeptide(L)'
;MSSVPSAPHTPVAALPARAPATPALATQLPPLARQVAHAALSVRLASRRLDQGHSQAALDELMDTAAPSLERVLEGMGRLEAALEAHGHVREADLRPAATLRVRMEAAASLLKQADVLARAGLAEEAGDSREAALWTLERGLALVPPFSPAPATDIPIRALPPRYFTETRVSP
;
A
#
# COMPACT_ATOMS: atom_id res chain seq x y z
N MET A 1 -23.43 72.66 18.59
CA MET A 1 -22.66 71.50 19.08
C MET A 1 -23.65 70.38 19.29
N SER A 2 -23.62 69.34 18.45
CA SER A 2 -24.55 68.22 18.50
C SER A 2 -23.76 66.92 18.50
N SER A 3 -23.87 66.17 19.60
CA SER A 3 -23.21 64.90 19.80
C SER A 3 -24.00 63.77 19.13
N VAL A 4 -23.32 62.97 18.32
CA VAL A 4 -23.82 61.70 17.77
C VAL A 4 -23.87 60.67 18.90
N PRO A 5 -24.96 59.90 19.09
CA PRO A 5 -24.91 58.74 19.95
C PRO A 5 -24.35 57.56 19.14
N SER A 6 -23.10 57.19 19.40
CA SER A 6 -22.55 55.89 18.99
C SER A 6 -23.28 54.79 19.76
N ALA A 7 -24.12 54.03 19.06
CA ALA A 7 -24.62 52.77 19.57
C ALA A 7 -23.45 51.76 19.69
N PRO A 8 -23.36 50.97 20.76
CA PRO A 8 -22.34 49.95 20.89
C PRO A 8 -22.64 48.83 19.91
N HIS A 9 -21.76 48.60 18.94
CA HIS A 9 -21.77 47.41 18.11
C HIS A 9 -21.56 46.19 19.03
N THR A 10 -22.61 45.38 19.19
CA THR A 10 -22.48 44.05 19.77
C THR A 10 -21.60 43.20 18.83
N PRO A 11 -20.50 42.62 19.30
CA PRO A 11 -19.78 41.65 18.49
C PRO A 11 -20.71 40.45 18.35
N VAL A 12 -21.16 40.19 17.12
CA VAL A 12 -21.75 38.92 16.75
C VAL A 12 -20.68 37.87 17.07
N ALA A 13 -20.91 37.08 18.11
CA ALA A 13 -20.09 35.92 18.39
C ALA A 13 -20.15 35.04 17.14
N ALA A 14 -19.06 35.01 16.39
CA ALA A 14 -18.85 34.00 15.36
C ALA A 14 -18.93 32.66 16.10
N LEU A 15 -20.05 31.97 15.91
CA LEU A 15 -20.15 30.56 16.25
C LEU A 15 -18.89 29.88 15.70
N PRO A 16 -18.15 29.09 16.50
CA PRO A 16 -17.05 28.32 15.96
C PRO A 16 -17.64 27.47 14.84
N ALA A 17 -17.18 27.71 13.61
CA ALA A 17 -17.45 26.83 12.50
C ALA A 17 -17.02 25.43 12.98
N ARG A 18 -18.02 24.59 13.26
CA ARG A 18 -17.80 23.20 13.65
C ARG A 18 -17.19 22.56 12.42
N ALA A 19 -15.86 22.62 12.33
CA ALA A 19 -15.12 21.92 11.31
C ALA A 19 -15.56 20.45 11.42
N PRO A 20 -16.09 19.84 10.36
CA PRO A 20 -16.12 18.39 10.33
C PRO A 20 -14.65 17.99 10.36
N ALA A 21 -14.16 17.59 11.53
CA ALA A 21 -12.90 16.92 11.68
C ALA A 21 -13.09 15.51 11.12
N THR A 22 -13.37 15.41 9.83
CA THR A 22 -13.25 14.16 9.10
C THR A 22 -11.76 13.87 9.06
N PRO A 23 -11.27 12.76 9.64
CA PRO A 23 -9.98 12.23 9.21
C PRO A 23 -10.16 11.86 7.74
N ALA A 24 -9.83 12.78 6.83
CA ALA A 24 -9.93 12.52 5.41
C ALA A 24 -9.07 11.28 5.15
N LEU A 25 -9.64 10.20 4.61
CA LEU A 25 -8.93 8.98 4.18
C LEU A 25 -7.56 9.27 3.57
N ALA A 26 -7.50 10.32 2.75
CA ALA A 26 -6.30 10.81 2.09
C ALA A 26 -5.12 11.11 3.04
N THR A 27 -5.39 11.44 4.32
CA THR A 27 -4.36 11.71 5.33
C THR A 27 -3.92 10.46 6.10
N GLN A 28 -4.79 9.44 6.19
CA GLN A 28 -4.53 8.20 6.93
C GLN A 28 -4.00 7.06 6.04
N LEU A 29 -4.26 7.11 4.72
CA LEU A 29 -3.76 6.13 3.75
C LEU A 29 -2.23 6.16 3.58
N PRO A 30 -1.54 7.31 3.49
CA PRO A 30 -0.09 7.35 3.33
C PRO A 30 0.72 6.72 4.48
N PRO A 31 0.39 6.89 5.77
CA PRO A 31 1.09 6.17 6.85
C PRO A 31 0.82 4.65 6.82
N LEU A 32 -0.39 4.21 6.50
CA LEU A 32 -0.71 2.78 6.34
C LEU A 32 0.08 2.18 5.16
N ALA A 33 0.09 2.86 4.01
CA ALA A 33 0.86 2.42 2.84
C ALA A 33 2.38 2.34 3.14
N ARG A 34 2.92 3.22 3.98
CA ARG A 34 4.32 3.13 4.43
C ARG A 34 4.59 1.87 5.26
N GLN A 35 3.67 1.45 6.11
CA GLN A 35 3.78 0.20 6.87
C GLN A 35 3.70 -1.03 5.95
N VAL A 36 2.85 -0.97 4.91
CA VAL A 36 2.79 -2.02 3.88
C VAL A 36 4.11 -2.10 3.09
N ALA A 37 4.68 -0.96 2.71
CA ALA A 37 5.97 -0.91 2.03
C ALA A 37 7.10 -1.50 2.89
N HIS A 38 7.08 -1.22 4.20
CA HIS A 38 8.02 -1.84 5.14
C HIS A 38 7.87 -3.36 5.17
N ALA A 39 6.64 -3.88 5.27
CA ALA A 39 6.41 -5.32 5.24
C ALA A 39 6.90 -5.96 3.92
N ALA A 40 6.65 -5.32 2.78
CA ALA A 40 7.15 -5.79 1.48
C ALA A 40 8.69 -5.83 1.43
N LEU A 41 9.37 -4.83 2.00
CA LEU A 41 10.83 -4.82 2.11
C LEU A 41 11.36 -5.94 3.01
N SER A 42 10.71 -6.21 4.14
CA SER A 42 11.10 -7.33 5.02
C SER A 42 10.90 -8.69 4.33
N VAL A 43 9.82 -8.88 3.56
CA VAL A 43 9.64 -10.10 2.75
C VAL A 43 10.78 -10.25 1.74
N ARG A 44 11.11 -9.18 1.01
CA ARG A 44 12.22 -9.19 0.03
C ARG A 44 13.57 -9.48 0.70
N LEU A 45 13.83 -8.90 1.85
CA LEU A 45 15.07 -9.13 2.61
C LEU A 45 15.17 -10.57 3.09
N ALA A 46 14.08 -11.12 3.63
CA ALA A 46 14.03 -12.50 4.08
C ALA A 46 14.22 -13.49 2.94
N SER A 47 13.52 -13.31 1.80
CA SER A 47 13.73 -14.16 0.62
C SER A 47 15.19 -14.15 0.18
N ARG A 48 15.81 -12.98 0.10
CA ARG A 48 17.24 -12.87 -0.26
C ARG A 48 18.17 -13.56 0.75
N ARG A 49 17.85 -13.52 2.05
CA ARG A 49 18.62 -14.21 3.09
C ARG A 49 18.48 -15.74 2.95
N LEU A 50 17.32 -16.24 2.55
CA LEU A 50 17.11 -17.67 2.29
C LEU A 50 17.92 -18.14 1.09
N ASP A 51 17.97 -17.36 0.01
CA ASP A 51 18.80 -17.65 -1.16
C ASP A 51 20.29 -17.70 -0.81
N GLN A 52 20.70 -17.00 0.25
CA GLN A 52 22.06 -16.99 0.79
C GLN A 52 22.34 -18.11 1.81
N GLY A 53 21.35 -18.96 2.11
CA GLY A 53 21.48 -20.01 3.12
C GLY A 53 21.35 -19.53 4.57
N HIS A 54 20.94 -18.29 4.81
CA HIS A 54 20.72 -17.72 6.14
C HIS A 54 19.29 -17.98 6.65
N SER A 55 18.90 -19.25 6.75
CA SER A 55 17.50 -19.65 6.99
C SER A 55 16.93 -19.13 8.31
N GLN A 56 17.69 -19.15 9.41
CA GLN A 56 17.21 -18.67 10.71
C GLN A 56 16.98 -17.15 10.69
N ALA A 57 17.95 -16.37 10.22
CA ALA A 57 17.85 -14.91 10.14
C ALA A 57 16.76 -14.42 9.16
N ALA A 58 16.36 -15.26 8.21
CA ALA A 58 15.23 -14.98 7.33
C ALA A 58 13.88 -15.33 7.96
N LEU A 59 13.81 -16.43 8.71
CA LEU A 59 12.62 -16.79 9.47
C LEU A 59 12.34 -15.75 10.55
N ASP A 60 13.35 -15.31 11.29
CA ASP A 60 13.22 -14.24 12.29
C ASP A 60 12.70 -12.95 11.64
N GLU A 61 13.24 -12.55 10.48
CA GLU A 61 12.76 -11.38 9.73
C GLU A 61 11.29 -11.49 9.29
N LEU A 62 10.85 -12.67 8.83
CA LEU A 62 9.46 -12.90 8.41
C LEU A 62 8.50 -12.93 9.61
N MET A 63 8.91 -13.60 10.69
CA MET A 63 8.11 -13.84 11.88
C MET A 63 7.97 -12.62 12.76
N ASP A 64 9.05 -11.85 12.94
CA ASP A 64 9.07 -10.71 13.86
C ASP A 64 8.57 -9.42 13.20
N THR A 65 8.69 -9.34 11.87
CA THR A 65 8.48 -8.08 11.14
C THR A 65 7.39 -8.17 10.09
N ALA A 66 7.57 -8.98 9.04
CA ALA A 66 6.70 -8.92 7.87
C ALA A 66 5.24 -9.32 8.17
N ALA A 67 5.02 -10.49 8.77
CA ALA A 67 3.67 -10.99 9.06
C ALA A 67 2.94 -10.16 10.14
N PRO A 68 3.54 -9.84 11.31
CA PRO A 68 2.88 -9.03 12.33
C PRO A 68 2.60 -7.61 11.88
N SER A 69 3.44 -7.04 11.02
CA SER A 69 3.22 -5.70 10.46
C SER A 69 2.01 -5.70 9.52
N LEU A 70 1.84 -6.71 8.66
CA LEU A 70 0.67 -6.80 7.78
C LEU A 70 -0.63 -6.97 8.57
N GLU A 71 -0.63 -7.80 9.62
CA GLU A 71 -1.81 -7.97 10.48
C GLU A 71 -2.19 -6.68 11.20
N ARG A 72 -1.22 -5.96 11.78
CA ARG A 72 -1.47 -4.64 12.41
C ARG A 72 -2.01 -3.61 11.42
N VAL A 73 -1.53 -3.62 10.17
CA VAL A 73 -2.03 -2.71 9.13
C VAL A 73 -3.47 -3.06 8.75
N LEU A 74 -3.79 -4.34 8.59
CA LEU A 74 -5.14 -4.81 8.30
C LEU A 74 -6.13 -4.40 9.40
N GLU A 75 -5.74 -4.56 10.67
CA GLU A 75 -6.54 -4.07 11.82
C GLU A 75 -6.68 -2.54 11.83
N GLY A 76 -5.62 -1.82 11.46
CA GLY A 76 -5.64 -0.36 11.31
C GLY A 76 -6.61 0.10 10.22
N MET A 77 -6.63 -0.61 9.09
CA MET A 77 -7.55 -0.36 7.99
C MET A 77 -8.99 -0.70 8.32
N GLY A 78 -9.26 -1.82 8.99
CA GLY A 78 -10.61 -2.16 9.44
C GLY A 78 -11.20 -1.12 10.41
N ARG A 79 -10.37 -0.57 11.31
CA ARG A 79 -10.77 0.53 12.20
C ARG A 79 -11.05 1.83 11.43
N LEU A 80 -10.23 2.14 10.42
CA LEU A 80 -10.43 3.30 9.57
C LEU A 80 -11.74 3.17 8.79
N GLU A 81 -12.01 2.02 8.15
CA GLU A 81 -13.25 1.73 7.43
C GLU A 81 -14.49 1.89 8.32
N ALA A 82 -14.49 1.28 9.50
CA ALA A 82 -15.60 1.40 10.46
C ALA A 82 -15.83 2.87 10.90
N ALA A 83 -14.76 3.64 11.08
CA ALA A 83 -14.88 5.06 11.38
C ALA A 83 -15.49 5.83 10.20
N LEU A 84 -15.12 5.52 8.96
CA LEU A 84 -15.62 6.22 7.78
C LEU A 84 -17.08 5.90 7.49
N GLU A 85 -17.50 4.64 7.66
CA GLU A 85 -18.89 4.21 7.58
C GLU A 85 -19.76 4.95 8.60
N ALA A 86 -19.29 5.06 9.85
CA ALA A 86 -20.01 5.77 10.91
C ALA A 86 -20.20 7.28 10.63
N HIS A 87 -19.31 7.90 9.83
CA HIS A 87 -19.36 9.33 9.51
C HIS A 87 -20.03 9.64 8.15
N GLY A 88 -20.46 8.62 7.38
CA GLY A 88 -21.39 8.74 6.26
C GLY A 88 -20.99 9.66 5.10
N HIS A 89 -19.73 10.09 5.00
CA HIS A 89 -19.29 11.17 4.10
C HIS A 89 -18.11 10.80 3.20
N VAL A 90 -17.99 9.54 2.80
CA VAL A 90 -16.97 9.12 1.84
C VAL A 90 -17.61 8.74 0.51
N ARG A 91 -17.12 9.33 -0.58
CA ARG A 91 -17.53 8.94 -1.93
C ARG A 91 -16.91 7.59 -2.26
N GLU A 92 -17.66 6.70 -2.89
CA GLU A 92 -17.19 5.35 -3.27
C GLU A 92 -15.86 5.36 -4.06
N ALA A 93 -15.64 6.41 -4.87
CA ALA A 93 -14.41 6.61 -5.62
C ALA A 93 -13.16 6.79 -4.73
N ASP A 94 -13.32 7.37 -3.53
CA ASP A 94 -12.23 7.59 -2.58
C ASP A 94 -11.90 6.32 -1.77
N LEU A 95 -12.86 5.39 -1.67
CA LEU A 95 -12.70 4.11 -0.97
C LEU A 95 -12.07 3.02 -1.85
N ARG A 96 -12.24 3.09 -3.17
CA ARG A 96 -11.81 2.03 -4.08
C ARG A 96 -10.30 1.71 -3.98
N PRO A 97 -9.36 2.68 -3.94
CA PRO A 97 -7.93 2.37 -3.76
C PRO A 97 -7.63 1.75 -2.40
N ALA A 98 -8.29 2.22 -1.34
CA ALA A 98 -8.15 1.68 0.01
C ALA A 98 -8.66 0.23 0.10
N ALA A 99 -9.87 -0.04 -0.40
CA ALA A 99 -10.45 -1.37 -0.45
C ALA A 99 -9.60 -2.32 -1.31
N THR A 100 -9.08 -1.85 -2.45
CA THR A 100 -8.19 -2.66 -3.30
C THR A 100 -6.87 -2.97 -2.61
N LEU A 101 -6.29 -2.00 -1.88
CA LEU A 101 -5.10 -2.23 -1.06
C LEU A 101 -5.39 -3.26 0.04
N ARG A 102 -6.56 -3.18 0.70
CA ARG A 102 -6.98 -4.12 1.74
C ARG A 102 -6.98 -5.56 1.24
N VAL A 103 -7.73 -5.82 0.17
CA VAL A 103 -7.86 -7.16 -0.42
C VAL A 103 -6.49 -7.72 -0.82
N ARG A 104 -5.61 -6.86 -1.36
CA ARG A 104 -4.26 -7.27 -1.74
C ARG A 104 -3.39 -7.61 -0.53
N MET A 105 -3.50 -6.87 0.57
CA MET A 105 -2.80 -7.21 1.81
C MET A 105 -3.33 -8.50 2.44
N GLU A 106 -4.65 -8.72 2.45
CA GLU A 106 -5.25 -9.97 2.92
C GLU A 106 -4.74 -11.17 2.12
N ALA A 107 -4.72 -11.04 0.79
CA ALA A 107 -4.17 -12.06 -0.09
C ALA A 107 -2.67 -12.29 0.16
N ALA A 108 -1.87 -11.23 0.30
CA ALA A 108 -0.44 -11.34 0.60
C ALA A 108 -0.18 -11.99 1.96
N ALA A 109 -0.95 -11.65 3.00
CA ALA A 109 -0.84 -12.26 4.31
C ALA A 109 -1.19 -13.77 4.27
N SER A 110 -2.22 -14.14 3.49
CA SER A 110 -2.57 -15.54 3.27
C SER A 110 -1.45 -16.32 2.56
N LEU A 111 -0.84 -15.73 1.53
CA LEU A 111 0.29 -16.32 0.81
C LEU A 111 1.53 -16.50 1.70
N LEU A 112 1.82 -15.55 2.59
CA LEU A 112 2.92 -15.68 3.55
C LEU A 112 2.67 -16.79 4.57
N LYS A 113 1.42 -16.94 5.04
CA LYS A 113 1.03 -18.07 5.91
C LYS A 113 1.19 -19.41 5.18
N GLN A 114 0.80 -19.48 3.92
CA GLN A 114 1.02 -20.65 3.08
C GLN A 114 2.51 -20.94 2.89
N ALA A 115 3.33 -19.92 2.65
CA ALA A 115 4.77 -20.07 2.52
C ALA A 115 5.43 -20.64 3.78
N ASP A 116 5.01 -20.21 4.97
CA ASP A 116 5.49 -20.78 6.24
C ASP A 116 5.11 -22.26 6.39
N VAL A 117 3.86 -22.62 6.07
CA VAL A 117 3.41 -24.02 6.09
C VAL A 117 4.22 -24.89 5.13
N LEU A 118 4.44 -24.42 3.90
CA LEU A 118 5.24 -25.13 2.89
C LEU A 118 6.70 -25.27 3.32
N ALA A 119 7.30 -24.21 3.86
CA ALA A 119 8.67 -24.26 4.35
C ALA A 119 8.84 -25.29 5.49
N ARG A 120 7.89 -25.34 6.44
CA ARG A 120 7.88 -26.34 7.52
C ARG A 120 7.67 -27.77 7.02
N ALA A 121 7.00 -27.93 5.89
CA ALA A 121 6.82 -29.22 5.22
C ALA A 121 8.04 -29.64 4.38
N GLY A 122 9.09 -28.83 4.30
CA GLY A 122 10.29 -29.10 3.49
C GLY A 122 10.13 -28.76 2.01
N LEU A 123 9.04 -28.08 1.63
CA LEU A 123 8.74 -27.65 0.26
C LEU A 123 9.30 -26.24 0.03
N ALA A 124 10.63 -26.16 -0.11
CA ALA A 124 11.35 -24.89 -0.14
C ALA A 124 11.09 -24.06 -1.41
N GLU A 125 10.94 -24.71 -2.57
CA GLU A 125 10.67 -24.05 -3.85
C GLU A 125 9.26 -23.43 -3.85
N GLU A 126 8.24 -24.19 -3.47
CA GLU A 126 6.85 -23.73 -3.41
C GLU A 126 6.65 -22.64 -2.33
N ALA A 127 7.40 -22.72 -1.23
CA ALA A 127 7.46 -21.65 -0.24
C ALA A 127 8.10 -20.38 -0.82
N GLY A 128 9.10 -20.53 -1.69
CA GLY A 128 9.70 -19.45 -2.49
C GLY A 128 8.67 -18.77 -3.38
N ASP A 129 7.98 -19.55 -4.21
CA ASP A 129 6.95 -19.07 -5.14
C ASP A 129 5.84 -18.32 -4.40
N SER A 130 5.39 -18.87 -3.26
CA SER A 130 4.36 -18.25 -2.42
C SER A 130 4.81 -16.89 -1.87
N ARG A 131 6.09 -16.74 -1.48
CA ARG A 131 6.65 -15.45 -1.04
C ARG A 131 6.78 -14.46 -2.18
N GLU A 132 7.19 -14.91 -3.37
CA GLU A 132 7.27 -14.04 -4.55
C GLU A 132 5.88 -13.52 -4.94
N ALA A 133 4.87 -14.41 -4.95
CA ALA A 133 3.49 -14.04 -5.20
C ALA A 133 2.96 -13.03 -4.16
N ALA A 134 3.30 -13.21 -2.89
CA ALA A 134 2.95 -12.27 -1.83
C ALA A 134 3.58 -10.89 -2.07
N LEU A 135 4.89 -10.85 -2.39
CA LEU A 135 5.62 -9.62 -2.68
C LEU A 135 5.01 -8.88 -3.88
N TRP A 136 4.79 -9.59 -4.99
CA TRP A 136 4.17 -9.02 -6.19
C TRP A 136 2.79 -8.43 -5.89
N THR A 137 1.99 -9.10 -5.05
CA THR A 137 0.66 -8.65 -4.65
C THR A 137 0.72 -7.35 -3.84
N LEU A 138 1.67 -7.24 -2.90
CA LEU A 138 1.90 -6.03 -2.10
C LEU A 138 2.33 -4.85 -2.96
N GLU A 139 3.30 -5.05 -3.87
CA GLU A 139 3.80 -3.99 -4.75
C GLU A 139 2.70 -3.44 -5.67
N ARG A 140 1.84 -4.31 -6.20
CA ARG A 140 0.69 -3.90 -7.00
C ARG A 140 -0.37 -3.16 -6.20
N GLY A 141 -0.50 -3.45 -4.90
CA GLY A 141 -1.38 -2.70 -4.00
C GLY A 141 -0.82 -1.32 -3.69
N LEU A 142 0.48 -1.24 -3.37
CA LEU A 142 1.18 0.00 -3.08
C LEU A 142 1.13 0.98 -4.26
N ALA A 143 1.27 0.50 -5.50
CA ALA A 143 1.19 1.33 -6.70
C ALA A 143 -0.16 2.09 -6.87
N LEU A 144 -1.19 1.73 -6.11
CA LEU A 144 -2.50 2.41 -6.13
C LEU A 144 -2.60 3.57 -5.13
N VAL A 145 -1.60 3.74 -4.25
CA VAL A 145 -1.67 4.70 -3.14
C VAL A 145 -0.46 5.64 -3.15
N PRO A 146 -0.66 6.98 -3.16
CA PRO A 146 0.43 7.93 -2.98
C PRO A 146 1.18 7.74 -1.65
N PRO A 147 2.52 7.91 -1.60
CA PRO A 147 3.41 8.35 -2.67
C PRO A 147 3.97 7.20 -3.54
N PHE A 148 3.53 5.97 -3.32
CA PHE A 148 4.06 4.78 -4.02
C PHE A 148 3.46 4.59 -5.41
N SER A 149 2.35 5.28 -5.69
CA SER A 149 1.82 5.34 -7.03
C SER A 149 2.88 5.93 -7.98
N PRO A 150 3.20 5.26 -9.10
CA PRO A 150 4.11 5.82 -10.07
C PRO A 150 3.57 7.19 -10.48
N ALA A 151 4.41 8.21 -10.41
CA ALA A 151 4.06 9.50 -11.00
C ALA A 151 3.59 9.22 -12.44
N PRO A 152 2.47 9.81 -12.91
CA PRO A 152 2.11 9.67 -14.31
C PRO A 152 3.34 10.06 -15.10
N ALA A 153 3.91 9.08 -15.82
CA ALA A 153 5.04 9.34 -16.68
C ALA A 153 4.59 10.48 -17.57
N THR A 154 5.17 11.66 -17.39
CA THR A 154 4.98 12.80 -18.28
C THR A 154 5.22 12.24 -19.65
N ASP A 155 4.19 12.15 -20.50
CA ASP A 155 4.19 11.50 -21.82
C ASP A 155 5.59 11.51 -22.45
N ILE A 156 6.39 10.49 -22.17
CA ILE A 156 7.63 10.28 -22.89
C ILE A 156 7.14 9.57 -24.12
N PRO A 157 7.14 10.19 -25.31
CA PRO A 157 6.73 9.50 -26.51
C PRO A 157 7.65 8.28 -26.64
N ILE A 158 7.07 7.11 -26.39
CA ILE A 158 7.74 5.83 -26.58
C ILE A 158 7.99 5.76 -28.09
N ARG A 159 9.17 6.19 -28.53
CA ARG A 159 9.67 5.83 -29.86
C ARG A 159 9.78 4.32 -29.85
N ALA A 160 8.78 3.66 -30.42
CA ALA A 160 8.81 2.23 -30.69
C ALA A 160 10.16 1.92 -31.37
N LEU A 161 11.02 1.17 -30.69
CA LEU A 161 12.22 0.62 -31.30
C LEU A 161 11.76 -0.27 -32.46
N PRO A 162 12.30 -0.10 -33.68
CA PRO A 162 11.92 -0.95 -34.80
C PRO A 162 12.26 -2.42 -34.46
N PRO A 163 11.39 -3.38 -34.81
CA PRO A 163 11.66 -4.79 -34.56
C PRO A 163 12.97 -5.18 -35.26
N ARG A 164 13.88 -5.81 -34.51
CA ARG A 164 15.08 -6.40 -35.06
C ARG A 164 14.66 -7.61 -35.90
N TYR A 165 14.64 -7.46 -37.22
CA TYR A 165 14.60 -8.58 -38.13
C TYR A 165 15.92 -9.36 -37.99
N PHE A 166 15.85 -10.56 -37.41
CA PHE A 166 16.92 -11.54 -37.56
C PHE A 166 16.87 -12.07 -38.99
N THR A 167 17.72 -11.56 -39.88
CA THR A 167 18.04 -12.24 -41.13
C THR A 167 19.01 -13.39 -40.83
N GLU A 168 18.46 -14.52 -40.39
CA GLU A 168 19.12 -15.81 -40.55
C GLU A 168 18.71 -16.38 -41.91
N THR A 169 19.62 -16.31 -42.88
CA THR A 169 19.66 -17.31 -43.94
C THR A 169 21.09 -17.46 -44.45
N ARG A 170 21.87 -18.27 -43.72
CA ARG A 170 22.94 -19.05 -44.34
C ARG A 170 22.34 -20.39 -44.72
N VAL A 171 22.22 -20.66 -46.02
CA VAL A 171 22.61 -21.95 -46.61
C VAL A 171 22.98 -21.68 -48.09
N SER A 172 24.28 -21.69 -48.39
CA SER A 172 24.80 -22.15 -49.69
C SER A 172 25.03 -23.65 -49.58
N PRO A 173 24.82 -24.41 -50.66
CA PRO A 173 25.92 -24.63 -51.61
C PRO A 173 25.63 -24.13 -53.03
#